data_AF-A0AAE4ZA03-F1
#
_entry.id   AF-A0AAE4ZA03-F1
#
_cell.length_a   1.000
_cell.length_b   1.000
_cell.length_c   1.000
_cell.angle_alpha   90.00
_cell.angle_beta   90.00
_cell.angle_gamma   90.00
#
_symmetry.space_group_name_H-M   'P 1'
#
loop_
_entity.id
_entity.type
_entity.pdbx_description
1 polymer ?
#
loop_
_entity_poly.entity_id
_entity_poly.type
_entity_poly.pdbx_seq_one_letter_code
_entity_poly.pdbx_strand_id
1 'polypeptide(L)'
;MNVACPQCKTVFRVDPRKVPTEGVRARCSVCGGVFEVVSEGQGPAAAAGAPLPAASGGPAPSRPAPAPPPRPEPAAPAPPQPQPAPQPQAPGGRPFGQPDPDARARRLARALISDVAAYHPERQETGLREGRLKELFQEELKKSWQEYVEQVGLDVARSTPYFRDALNEILAKGKKVF
;
A
#
# COMPACT_ATOMS: atom_id res chain seq x y z
N MET A 1 -19.47 -0.05 -8.10
CA MET A 1 -18.77 1.19 -8.51
C MET A 1 -17.29 1.06 -8.18
N ASN A 2 -16.43 1.75 -8.92
CA ASN A 2 -14.99 1.75 -8.64
C ASN A 2 -14.62 3.08 -7.99
N VAL A 3 -13.75 3.04 -6.97
CA VAL A 3 -13.35 4.24 -6.23
C VAL A 3 -11.83 4.26 -6.11
N ALA A 4 -11.22 5.38 -6.46
CA ALA A 4 -9.77 5.55 -6.37
C ALA A 4 -9.39 6.26 -5.07
N CYS A 5 -8.36 5.76 -4.38
CA CYS A 5 -7.81 6.45 -3.22
C CYS A 5 -7.07 7.74 -3.64
N PRO A 6 -7.36 8.91 -3.04
CA PRO A 6 -6.69 10.17 -3.41
C PRO A 6 -5.21 10.22 -2.98
N GLN A 7 -4.79 9.34 -2.07
CA GLN A 7 -3.44 9.33 -1.52
C GLN A 7 -2.47 8.43 -2.30
N CYS A 8 -2.93 7.26 -2.77
CA CYS A 8 -2.08 6.27 -3.44
C CYS A 8 -2.60 5.78 -4.79
N LYS A 9 -3.71 6.35 -5.28
CA LYS A 9 -4.33 6.06 -6.59
C LYS A 9 -4.77 4.60 -6.81
N THR A 10 -4.76 3.76 -5.78
CA THR A 10 -5.29 2.39 -5.87
C THR A 10 -6.80 2.40 -6.10
N VAL A 11 -7.26 1.58 -7.05
CA VAL A 11 -8.69 1.44 -7.41
C VAL A 11 -9.32 0.28 -6.64
N PHE A 12 -10.41 0.55 -5.94
CA PHE A 12 -11.19 -0.42 -5.17
C PHE A 12 -12.56 -0.63 -5.81
N ARG A 13 -13.00 -1.90 -5.87
CA ARG A 13 -14.38 -2.23 -6.26
C ARG A 13 -15.27 -2.17 -5.03
N VAL A 14 -16.19 -1.21 -5.01
CA VAL A 14 -17.16 -0.99 -3.94
C VAL A 14 -18.55 -1.37 -4.44
N ASP A 15 -19.28 -2.12 -3.63
CA ASP A 15 -20.67 -2.48 -3.90
C ASP A 15 -21.57 -1.26 -3.65
N PRO A 16 -22.32 -0.76 -4.66
CA PRO A 16 -23.15 0.43 -4.51
C PRO A 16 -24.26 0.27 -3.45
N ARG A 17 -24.65 -0.96 -3.10
CA ARG A 17 -25.64 -1.20 -2.02
C ARG A 17 -25.08 -0.92 -0.62
N LYS A 18 -23.76 -0.82 -0.49
CA LYS A 18 -23.07 -0.56 0.79
C LYS A 18 -22.69 0.91 1.00
N VAL A 19 -22.92 1.76 0.00
CA VAL A 19 -22.62 3.19 0.05
C VAL A 19 -23.94 3.95 0.17
N PRO A 20 -24.30 4.44 1.37
CA PRO A 20 -25.48 5.28 1.54
C PRO A 20 -25.31 6.61 0.81
N THR A 21 -26.43 7.28 0.54
CA THR A 21 -26.46 8.58 -0.17
C THR A 21 -25.69 9.68 0.57
N GLU A 22 -25.58 9.57 1.90
CA GLU A 22 -24.77 10.46 2.76
C GLU A 22 -23.26 10.25 2.57
N GLY A 23 -22.85 9.19 1.87
CA GLY A 23 -21.47 8.76 1.75
C GLY A 23 -21.01 7.87 2.90
N VAL A 24 -19.89 7.17 2.71
CA VAL A 24 -19.26 6.35 3.76
C VAL A 24 -17.77 6.66 3.86
N ARG A 25 -17.26 6.77 5.09
CA ARG A 25 -15.82 6.87 5.34
C ARG A 25 -15.16 5.52 5.08
N ALA A 26 -14.40 5.42 4.00
CA ALA A 26 -13.62 4.25 3.66
C ALA A 26 -12.14 4.44 4.05
N ARG A 27 -11.49 3.36 4.47
CA ARG A 27 -10.05 3.33 4.73
C ARG A 27 -9.35 2.57 3.61
N CYS A 28 -8.34 3.17 3.00
CA CYS A 28 -7.50 2.50 2.02
C CYS A 28 -6.66 1.40 2.69
N SER A 29 -6.71 0.17 2.18
CA SER A 29 -5.87 -0.93 2.68
C SER A 29 -4.40 -0.82 2.25
N VAL A 30 -4.08 0.01 1.25
CA VAL A 30 -2.72 0.18 0.71
C VAL A 30 -1.93 1.25 1.48
N CYS A 31 -2.52 2.43 1.68
CA CYS A 31 -1.84 3.55 2.34
C CYS A 31 -2.43 3.93 3.71
N GLY A 32 -3.57 3.35 4.09
CA GLY A 32 -4.24 3.67 5.36
C GLY A 32 -5.04 4.97 5.37
N GLY A 33 -4.99 5.77 4.29
CA GLY A 33 -5.74 7.02 4.16
C GLY A 33 -7.25 6.81 4.25
N VAL A 34 -7.92 7.69 4.99
CA VAL A 34 -9.38 7.69 5.15
C VAL A 34 -9.97 8.74 4.21
N PHE A 35 -10.92 8.35 3.38
CA PHE A 35 -11.59 9.21 2.41
C PHE A 35 -13.09 8.88 2.33
N GLU A 36 -13.90 9.84 1.89
CA GLU A 36 -15.33 9.64 1.73
C GLU A 36 -15.65 9.07 0.35
N VAL A 37 -16.45 8.01 0.36
CA VAL A 37 -17.00 7.39 -0.84
C VAL A 37 -18.44 7.83 -0.95
N VAL A 38 -18.72 8.69 -1.93
CA VAL A 38 -20.07 9.09 -2.31
C VAL A 38 -20.49 8.29 -3.54
N SER A 39 -21.73 7.80 -3.57
CA SER A 39 -22.29 7.20 -4.77
C SER A 39 -22.36 8.29 -5.85
N GLU A 40 -21.72 8.05 -7.00
CA GLU A 40 -21.57 9.03 -8.08
C GLU A 40 -22.95 9.39 -8.64
N GLY A 41 -23.50 10.48 -8.10
CA GLY A 41 -24.86 10.96 -8.34
C GLY A 41 -25.14 12.36 -7.80
N GLN A 42 -24.25 13.01 -7.05
CA GLN A 42 -24.33 14.44 -6.76
C GLN A 42 -22.97 14.99 -6.32
N GLY A 43 -22.43 15.97 -7.05
CA GLY A 43 -21.30 16.79 -6.61
C GLY A 43 -21.71 17.78 -5.51
N PRO A 44 -20.75 18.42 -4.83
CA PRO A 44 -21.03 19.27 -3.67
C PRO A 44 -21.67 20.59 -4.11
N ALA A 45 -22.92 20.82 -3.73
CA ALA A 45 -23.52 22.15 -3.67
C ALA A 45 -23.48 22.62 -2.21
N ALA A 46 -22.70 23.66 -1.95
CA ALA A 46 -22.67 24.36 -0.68
C ALA A 46 -24.02 25.04 -0.40
N ALA A 47 -24.54 24.93 0.83
CA ALA A 47 -24.91 26.07 1.69
C ALA A 47 -25.81 25.63 2.87
N ALA A 48 -25.38 26.05 4.07
CA ALA A 48 -26.15 26.54 5.21
C ALA A 48 -27.42 25.79 5.70
N GLY A 49 -27.38 25.38 6.97
CA GLY A 49 -28.59 25.21 7.78
C GLY A 49 -28.38 24.37 9.03
N ALA A 50 -28.09 25.01 10.17
CA ALA A 50 -28.42 24.43 11.47
C ALA A 50 -29.96 24.33 11.59
N PRO A 51 -30.51 23.29 12.25
CA PRO A 51 -30.84 23.46 13.66
C PRO A 51 -30.62 22.22 14.56
N LEU A 52 -30.76 22.50 15.85
CA LEU A 52 -30.71 21.67 17.06
C LEU A 52 -31.80 20.56 17.12
N PRO A 53 -31.70 19.61 18.07
CA PRO A 53 -32.27 18.27 17.98
C PRO A 53 -33.73 18.15 18.47
N ALA A 54 -34.46 17.18 17.95
CA ALA A 54 -35.74 16.74 18.48
C ALA A 54 -35.78 15.20 18.59
N ALA A 55 -35.98 14.74 19.82
CA ALA A 55 -36.24 13.35 20.17
C ALA A 55 -37.66 12.93 19.80
N SER A 56 -37.84 11.62 19.48
CA SER A 56 -39.01 10.73 19.70
C SER A 56 -38.84 9.56 18.73
N GLY A 57 -38.71 8.29 19.13
CA GLY A 57 -39.60 7.54 20.01
C GLY A 57 -40.52 6.66 19.15
N GLY A 58 -40.24 5.36 19.01
CA GLY A 58 -41.13 4.40 18.32
C GLY A 58 -40.51 3.01 18.12
N PRO A 59 -41.29 1.92 18.21
CA PRO A 59 -40.89 0.71 18.93
C PRO A 59 -40.17 -0.36 18.08
N ALA A 60 -39.34 -1.14 18.76
CA ALA A 60 -38.71 -2.35 18.26
C ALA A 60 -39.74 -3.47 18.01
N PRO A 61 -39.83 -4.04 16.80
CA PRO A 61 -40.42 -5.37 16.63
C PRO A 61 -39.37 -6.43 16.97
N SER A 62 -39.57 -7.08 18.11
CA SER A 62 -38.89 -8.32 18.50
C SER A 62 -39.07 -9.37 17.42
N ARG A 63 -37.98 -9.74 16.73
CA ARG A 63 -37.98 -10.87 15.80
C ARG A 63 -37.54 -12.13 16.57
N PRO A 64 -38.33 -13.21 16.56
CA PRO A 64 -38.04 -14.42 17.33
C PRO A 64 -36.78 -15.13 16.83
N ALA A 65 -36.00 -15.63 17.78
CA ALA A 65 -34.78 -16.40 17.55
C ALA A 65 -35.08 -17.69 16.77
N PRO A 66 -34.35 -17.99 15.67
CA PRO A 66 -34.40 -19.31 15.06
C PRO A 66 -33.65 -20.34 15.95
N ALA A 67 -34.24 -21.52 16.04
CA ALA A 67 -33.81 -22.67 16.82
C ALA A 67 -32.37 -23.14 16.49
N PRO A 68 -31.67 -23.78 17.46
CA PRO A 68 -30.31 -24.28 17.26
C PRO A 68 -30.25 -25.43 16.21
N PRO A 69 -29.16 -25.53 15.43
CA PRO A 69 -28.94 -26.68 14.55
C PRO A 69 -28.68 -27.97 15.35
N PRO A 70 -28.97 -29.15 14.77
CA PRO A 70 -28.67 -30.42 15.41
C PRO A 70 -27.16 -30.64 15.53
N ARG A 71 -26.78 -31.18 16.70
CA ARG A 71 -25.45 -31.62 17.08
C ARG A 71 -24.91 -32.66 16.06
N PRO A 72 -23.67 -32.53 15.55
CA PRO A 72 -23.08 -33.55 14.71
C PRO A 72 -22.78 -34.81 15.52
N GLU A 73 -23.20 -35.94 14.96
CA GLU A 73 -22.86 -37.30 15.38
C GLU A 73 -21.34 -37.53 15.19
N PRO A 74 -20.69 -38.35 16.06
CA PRO A 74 -19.24 -38.53 16.03
C PRO A 74 -18.84 -39.50 14.91
N ALA A 75 -18.27 -38.96 13.83
CA ALA A 75 -17.58 -39.76 12.82
C ALA A 75 -16.09 -39.89 13.18
N ALA A 76 -15.70 -41.15 13.38
CA ALA A 76 -14.39 -41.81 13.31
C ALA A 76 -13.07 -40.99 13.19
N PRO A 77 -11.99 -41.45 13.84
CA PRO A 77 -10.69 -40.78 13.82
C PRO A 77 -10.07 -40.74 12.43
N ALA A 78 -9.79 -39.53 11.94
CA ALA A 78 -9.00 -39.31 10.74
C ALA A 78 -7.52 -39.67 10.99
N PRO A 79 -6.80 -40.20 9.98
CA PRO A 79 -5.37 -40.53 10.10
C PRO A 79 -4.51 -39.29 10.42
N PRO A 80 -3.36 -39.45 11.09
CA PRO A 80 -2.50 -38.34 11.49
C PRO A 80 -2.00 -37.59 10.25
N GLN A 81 -2.35 -36.31 10.14
CA GLN A 81 -1.83 -35.45 9.09
C GLN A 81 -0.33 -35.17 9.33
N PRO A 82 0.49 -35.08 8.27
CA PRO A 82 1.90 -34.70 8.39
C PRO A 82 1.99 -33.28 8.95
N GLN A 83 2.70 -33.13 10.07
CA GLN A 83 2.99 -31.81 10.64
C GLN A 83 3.85 -31.00 9.64
N PRO A 84 3.48 -29.76 9.30
CA PRO A 84 4.34 -28.89 8.51
C PRO A 84 5.64 -28.60 9.28
N ALA A 85 6.77 -28.71 8.59
CA ALA A 85 8.09 -28.40 9.12
C ALA A 85 8.15 -27.00 9.77
N PRO A 86 9.03 -26.79 10.77
CA PRO A 86 9.18 -25.50 11.44
C PRO A 86 9.60 -24.42 10.44
N GLN A 87 8.73 -23.43 10.23
CA GLN A 87 9.04 -22.26 9.42
C GLN A 87 10.11 -21.41 10.14
N PRO A 88 11.11 -20.86 9.42
CA PRO A 88 12.07 -19.94 9.99
C PRO A 88 11.35 -18.74 10.61
N GLN A 89 11.57 -18.52 11.90
CA GLN A 89 11.03 -17.38 12.64
C GLN A 89 11.59 -16.09 12.01
N ALA A 90 10.76 -15.36 11.28
CA ALA A 90 11.09 -14.02 10.82
C ALA A 90 11.30 -13.11 12.05
N PRO A 91 12.43 -12.37 12.15
CA PRO A 91 12.64 -11.46 13.27
C PRO A 91 11.70 -10.25 13.15
N GLY A 92 10.88 -10.07 14.18
CA GLY A 92 10.37 -8.76 14.59
C GLY A 92 9.26 -8.18 13.73
N GLY A 93 8.03 -8.61 13.99
CA GLY A 93 6.85 -7.83 13.64
C GLY A 93 6.92 -6.45 14.28
N ARG A 94 6.81 -5.40 13.47
CA ARG A 94 6.42 -4.08 14.00
C ARG A 94 4.89 -4.04 14.06
N PRO A 95 4.30 -3.67 15.20
CA PRO A 95 2.86 -3.61 15.35
C PRO A 95 2.31 -2.45 14.51
N PHE A 96 1.06 -2.58 14.08
CA PHE A 96 0.25 -1.55 13.44
C PHE A 96 0.55 -0.14 13.99
N GLY A 97 1.37 0.64 13.29
CA GLY A 97 1.80 1.95 13.75
C GLY A 97 2.75 2.62 12.77
N GLN A 98 2.17 3.24 11.74
CA GLN A 98 2.81 4.01 10.67
C GLN A 98 3.85 3.26 9.80
N PRO A 99 3.77 3.34 8.46
CA PRO A 99 4.87 2.91 7.63
C PRO A 99 6.11 3.73 7.99
N ASP A 100 7.14 3.04 8.44
CA ASP A 100 8.44 3.63 8.78
C ASP A 100 8.97 4.44 7.58
N PRO A 101 9.29 5.74 7.77
CA PRO A 101 9.66 6.62 6.66
C PRO A 101 10.90 6.10 5.92
N ASP A 102 11.84 5.47 6.63
CA ASP A 102 12.99 4.80 6.02
C ASP A 102 12.58 3.59 5.19
N ALA A 103 11.65 2.76 5.67
CA ALA A 103 11.13 1.65 4.89
C ALA A 103 10.43 2.12 3.60
N ARG A 104 9.69 3.24 3.67
CA ARG A 104 9.09 3.88 2.49
C ARG A 104 10.17 4.40 1.53
N ALA A 105 11.19 5.08 2.05
CA ALA A 105 12.31 5.62 1.29
C ALA A 105 13.08 4.51 0.56
N ARG A 106 13.43 3.42 1.26
CA ARG A 106 14.09 2.24 0.66
C ARG A 106 13.29 1.64 -0.49
N ARG A 107 11.97 1.49 -0.31
CA ARG A 107 11.09 0.95 -1.35
C ARG A 107 11.03 1.87 -2.56
N LEU A 108 10.92 3.17 -2.34
CA LEU A 108 10.87 4.15 -3.42
C LEU A 108 12.18 4.19 -4.22
N ALA A 109 13.33 4.22 -3.54
CA ALA A 109 14.64 4.18 -4.18
C ALA A 109 14.80 2.96 -5.09
N ARG A 110 14.43 1.76 -4.59
CA ARG A 110 14.47 0.53 -5.40
C ARG A 110 13.52 0.58 -6.59
N ALA A 111 12.32 1.10 -6.42
CA ALA A 111 11.34 1.22 -7.51
C ALA A 111 11.86 2.14 -8.63
N LEU A 112 12.35 3.33 -8.29
CA LEU A 112 12.88 4.30 -9.25
C LEU A 112 14.09 3.74 -10.02
N ILE A 113 15.03 3.10 -9.32
CA ILE A 113 16.22 2.55 -9.96
C ILE A 113 15.89 1.30 -10.79
N SER A 114 14.91 0.50 -10.36
CA SER A 114 14.40 -0.62 -11.16
C SER A 114 13.76 -0.15 -12.46
N ASP A 115 13.05 0.98 -12.44
CA ASP A 115 12.45 1.57 -13.65
C ASP A 115 13.54 2.03 -14.64
N VAL A 116 14.56 2.74 -14.14
CA VAL A 116 15.71 3.17 -14.94
C VAL A 116 16.44 1.98 -15.57
N ALA A 117 16.66 0.90 -14.81
CA ALA A 117 17.29 -0.31 -15.32
C ALA A 117 16.44 -1.02 -16.38
N ALA A 118 15.12 -1.05 -16.20
CA ALA A 118 14.19 -1.65 -17.16
C ALA A 118 14.13 -0.88 -18.49
N TYR A 119 14.29 0.45 -18.45
CA TYR A 119 14.25 1.29 -19.65
C TYR A 119 15.55 1.30 -20.46
N HIS A 120 16.70 1.06 -19.84
CA HIS A 120 18.01 1.13 -20.51
C HIS A 120 18.88 -0.13 -20.32
N PRO A 121 18.40 -1.33 -20.70
CA PRO A 121 19.14 -2.58 -20.49
C PRO A 121 20.48 -2.61 -21.27
N GLU A 122 20.50 -2.02 -22.47
CA GLU A 122 21.69 -1.95 -23.32
C GLU A 122 22.79 -1.07 -22.72
N ARG A 123 22.42 0.09 -22.15
CA ARG A 123 23.38 0.96 -21.44
C ARG A 123 23.88 0.29 -20.17
N GLN A 124 23.04 -0.48 -19.47
CA GLN A 124 23.45 -1.21 -18.27
C GLN A 124 24.52 -2.24 -18.62
N GLU A 125 24.32 -3.03 -19.67
CA GLU A 125 25.30 -4.04 -20.09
C GLU A 125 26.61 -3.41 -20.57
N THR A 126 26.52 -2.33 -21.35
CA THR A 126 27.67 -1.55 -21.81
C THR A 126 28.45 -0.96 -20.63
N GLY A 127 27.74 -0.35 -19.67
CA GLY A 127 28.33 0.19 -18.46
C GLY A 127 28.97 -0.87 -17.56
N LEU A 128 28.40 -2.08 -17.48
CA LEU A 128 29.00 -3.22 -16.77
C LEU A 128 30.29 -3.70 -17.45
N ARG A 129 30.32 -3.68 -18.78
CA ARG A 129 31.48 -4.11 -19.58
C ARG A 129 32.63 -3.11 -19.52
N GLU A 130 32.32 -1.82 -19.60
CA GLU A 130 33.31 -0.75 -19.64
C GLU A 130 33.62 -0.14 -18.26
N GLY A 131 32.84 -0.48 -17.23
CA GLY A 131 32.94 0.12 -15.89
C GLY A 131 32.39 1.55 -15.79
N ARG A 132 31.77 2.07 -16.85
CA ARG A 132 31.26 3.45 -16.96
C ARG A 132 29.79 3.62 -16.59
N LEU A 133 29.25 2.79 -15.69
CA LEU A 133 27.84 2.89 -15.27
C LEU A 133 27.48 4.28 -14.74
N LYS A 134 28.40 4.92 -14.01
CA LYS A 134 28.20 6.25 -13.44
C LYS A 134 27.94 7.31 -14.51
N GLU A 135 28.75 7.32 -15.56
CA GLU A 135 28.61 8.30 -16.65
C GLU A 135 27.39 8.02 -17.52
N LEU A 136 27.15 6.75 -17.87
CA LEU A 136 26.07 6.36 -18.77
C LEU A 136 24.66 6.56 -18.18
N PHE A 137 24.56 6.53 -16.85
CA PHE A 137 23.30 6.72 -16.13
C PHE A 137 23.25 8.04 -15.35
N GLN A 138 24.25 8.91 -15.44
CA GLN A 138 24.32 10.11 -14.61
C GLN A 138 23.08 11.00 -14.75
N GLU A 139 22.57 11.15 -15.97
CA GLU A 139 21.41 12.01 -16.25
C GLU A 139 20.12 11.43 -15.67
N GLU A 140 19.88 10.14 -15.92
CA GLU A 140 18.75 9.39 -15.37
C GLU A 140 18.81 9.35 -13.84
N LEU A 141 19.99 9.09 -13.26
CA LEU A 141 20.19 9.08 -11.81
C LEU A 141 19.95 10.45 -11.18
N LYS A 142 20.36 11.54 -11.84
CA LYS A 142 20.08 12.89 -11.36
C LYS A 142 18.59 13.19 -11.34
N LYS A 143 17.85 12.77 -12.37
CA LYS A 143 16.38 12.90 -12.43
C LYS A 143 15.70 12.05 -11.35
N SER A 144 16.05 10.78 -11.23
CA SER A 144 15.51 9.89 -10.20
C SER A 144 15.88 10.32 -8.78
N TRP A 145 17.04 10.96 -8.59
CA TRP A 145 17.42 11.55 -7.31
C TRP A 145 16.55 12.76 -6.95
N GLN A 146 16.26 13.63 -7.91
CA GLN A 146 15.35 14.76 -7.68
C GLN A 146 13.95 14.28 -7.31
N GLU A 147 13.41 13.32 -8.06
CA GLU A 147 12.10 12.70 -7.76
C GLU A 147 12.09 12.05 -6.36
N TYR A 148 13.17 11.36 -6.00
CA TYR A 148 13.33 10.76 -4.68
C TYR A 148 13.34 11.82 -3.56
N VAL A 149 14.06 12.92 -3.76
CA VAL A 149 14.11 14.05 -2.82
C VAL A 149 12.74 14.73 -2.70
N GLU A 150 12.01 14.89 -3.81
CA GLU A 150 10.68 15.51 -3.81
C GLU A 150 9.66 14.67 -3.03
N GLN A 151 9.72 13.33 -3.16
CA GLN A 151 8.76 12.45 -2.51
C GLN A 151 9.09 12.10 -1.05
N VAL A 152 10.37 12.01 -0.69
CA VAL A 152 10.82 11.59 0.65
C VAL A 152 11.31 12.76 1.51
N GLY A 153 11.73 13.86 0.88
CA GLY A 153 12.30 15.03 1.52
C GLY A 153 13.84 15.02 1.52
N LEU A 154 14.41 16.23 1.52
CA LEU A 154 15.87 16.46 1.42
C LEU A 154 16.65 15.84 2.60
N ASP A 155 16.07 15.86 3.81
CA ASP A 155 16.68 15.30 5.01
C ASP A 155 16.92 13.80 4.88
N VAL A 156 15.87 13.03 4.54
CA VAL A 156 15.98 11.57 4.39
C VAL A 156 16.87 11.23 3.20
N ALA A 157 16.77 11.98 2.10
CA ALA A 157 17.58 11.71 0.93
C ALA A 157 19.08 11.87 1.20
N ARG A 158 19.49 12.92 1.92
CA ARG A 158 20.91 13.16 2.25
C ARG A 158 21.43 12.29 3.39
N SER A 159 20.57 11.94 4.36
CA SER A 159 20.98 11.20 5.56
C SER A 159 21.00 9.68 5.36
N THR A 160 20.35 9.15 4.33
CA THR A 160 20.20 7.70 4.15
C THR A 160 20.95 7.16 2.92
N PRO A 161 21.64 6.00 3.03
CA PRO A 161 22.35 5.40 1.91
C PRO A 161 21.43 4.61 0.95
N TYR A 162 20.11 4.64 1.15
CA TYR A 162 19.17 3.73 0.48
C TYR A 162 19.17 3.84 -1.04
N PHE A 163 19.31 5.06 -1.55
CA PHE A 163 19.42 5.28 -2.98
C PHE A 163 20.69 4.65 -3.53
N ARG A 164 21.84 4.92 -2.89
CA ARG A 164 23.14 4.35 -3.30
C ARG A 164 23.17 2.83 -3.18
N ASP A 165 22.60 2.26 -2.12
CA ASP A 165 22.49 0.80 -1.97
C ASP A 165 21.64 0.19 -3.10
N ALA A 166 20.51 0.81 -3.44
CA ALA A 166 19.69 0.36 -4.56
C ALA A 166 20.40 0.47 -5.93
N LEU A 167 21.27 1.48 -6.13
CA LEU A 167 22.10 1.57 -7.35
C LEU A 167 23.05 0.39 -7.47
N ASN A 168 23.73 0.07 -6.37
CA ASN A 168 24.65 -1.05 -6.32
C ASN A 168 23.94 -2.40 -6.47
N GLU A 169 22.76 -2.56 -5.87
CA GLU A 169 21.95 -3.77 -5.94
C GLU A 169 21.41 -4.01 -7.36
N ILE A 170 20.82 -2.99 -7.99
CA ILE A 170 20.06 -3.13 -9.24
C ILE A 170 20.93 -2.87 -10.47
N LEU A 171 21.57 -1.70 -10.57
CA LEU A 171 22.35 -1.33 -11.77
C LEU A 171 23.65 -2.11 -11.84
N ALA A 172 24.34 -2.23 -10.72
CA ALA A 172 25.61 -2.94 -10.66
C ALA A 172 25.48 -4.45 -10.35
N LYS A 173 24.26 -5.00 -10.35
CA LYS A 173 23.94 -6.42 -10.06
C LYS A 173 24.62 -6.91 -8.78
N GLY A 174 24.60 -6.09 -7.73
CA GLY A 174 25.20 -6.38 -6.42
C GLY A 174 26.66 -5.95 -6.25
N LYS A 175 27.31 -5.37 -7.27
CA LYS A 175 28.68 -4.82 -7.13
C LYS A 175 28.64 -3.40 -6.56
N LYS A 176 29.53 -3.09 -5.61
CA LYS A 176 29.68 -1.72 -5.07
C LYS A 176 30.51 -0.86 -6.02
N VAL A 177 29.86 -0.31 -7.03
CA VAL A 177 30.47 0.57 -8.06
C VAL A 177 30.17 2.04 -7.75
N PHE A 178 29.07 2.31 -7.03
CA PHE A 178 28.55 3.62 -6.68
C PHE A 178 29.00 4.14 -5.33
#